data_AF-A0A178KQ33-F1
#
_entry.id   AF-A0A178KQ33-F1
#
_cell.length_a   1.000
_cell.length_b   1.000
_cell.length_c   1.000
_cell.angle_alpha   90.00
_cell.angle_beta   90.00
_cell.angle_gamma   90.00
#
_symmetry.space_group_name_H-M   'P 1'
#
loop_
_entity.id
_entity.type
_entity.pdbx_description
1 polymer ?
#
loop_
_entity_poly.entity_id
_entity_poly.type
_entity_poly.pdbx_seq_one_letter_code
_entity_poly.pdbx_strand_id
1 'polypeptide(L)'
;MKKTLLASVLPVLLVAQSAWADVKIKVPSNFEILATQQVKLKKAQKEVVLPEGEQHLLVRFDSPTNPHSTAQSLGYVSSQPILVSFYAIDGDVITLKPPRVDTQREVKAFAQKPTFTLIDAKGNPVEHESELVPFEGSPITANYHTLLAAQIGSSVAAPELSATAAGDNGKAVISSASAINVSKLTPAQADALLRELYRGADEQRRKEFMRWALGL
;
A
#
# COMPACT_ATOMS: atom_id res chain seq x y z
N MET A 1 17.77 24.34 67.56
CA MET A 1 17.57 24.47 66.10
C MET A 1 17.69 23.07 65.49
N LYS A 2 16.59 22.45 65.05
CA LYS A 2 16.57 21.14 64.38
C LYS A 2 15.72 21.30 63.13
N LYS A 3 16.36 21.31 61.96
CA LYS A 3 15.70 21.45 60.65
C LYS A 3 15.46 20.04 60.10
N THR A 4 14.20 19.61 60.05
CA THR A 4 13.77 18.40 59.36
C THR A 4 13.54 18.74 57.90
N LEU A 5 14.42 18.25 57.01
CA LEU A 5 14.25 18.30 55.56
C LEU A 5 13.27 17.19 55.15
N LEU A 6 12.07 17.58 54.71
CA LEU A 6 11.19 16.69 53.94
C LEU A 6 11.77 16.55 52.53
N ALA A 7 12.24 15.35 52.19
CA ALA A 7 12.60 14.99 50.82
C ALA A 7 11.31 14.63 50.06
N SER A 8 10.95 15.48 49.10
CA SER A 8 9.86 15.24 48.14
C SER A 8 10.32 14.23 47.09
N VAL A 9 9.73 13.04 47.08
CA VAL A 9 9.97 12.01 46.07
C VAL A 9 8.96 12.21 44.94
N LEU A 10 9.43 12.71 43.79
CA LEU A 10 8.64 12.88 42.58
C LEU A 10 8.56 11.54 41.82
N PRO A 11 7.37 10.97 41.55
CA PRO A 11 7.25 9.77 40.75
C PRO A 11 7.45 10.12 39.27
N VAL A 12 8.56 9.66 38.69
CA VAL A 12 8.78 9.68 37.24
C VAL A 12 7.82 8.66 36.60
N LEU A 13 6.78 9.15 35.92
CA LEU A 13 5.92 8.31 35.07
C LEU A 13 6.76 7.81 33.88
N LEU A 14 7.16 6.55 33.93
CA LEU A 14 7.70 5.82 32.78
C LEU A 14 6.55 5.60 31.78
N VAL A 15 6.43 6.45 30.77
CA VAL A 15 5.55 6.19 29.64
C VAL A 15 6.19 5.05 28.85
N ALA A 16 5.63 3.85 28.94
CA ALA A 16 6.03 2.72 28.13
C ALA A 16 5.82 3.09 26.66
N GLN A 17 6.91 3.36 25.95
CA GLN A 17 6.89 3.43 24.50
C GLN A 17 6.62 2.01 24.02
N SER A 18 5.43 1.74 23.50
CA SER A 18 5.16 0.52 22.74
C SER A 18 6.12 0.52 21.56
N ALA A 19 7.19 -0.26 21.65
CA ALA A 19 8.03 -0.56 20.51
C ALA A 19 7.15 -1.37 19.54
N TRP A 20 6.65 -0.71 18.48
CA TRP A 20 6.09 -1.41 17.35
C TRP A 20 7.25 -2.19 16.73
N ALA A 21 7.20 -3.52 16.80
CA ALA A 21 8.20 -4.30 16.10
C ALA A 21 7.78 -4.45 14.64
N ASP A 22 8.83 -4.61 13.85
CA ASP A 22 8.85 -4.41 12.42
C ASP A 22 8.72 -5.78 11.75
N VAL A 23 7.70 -5.97 10.91
CA VAL A 23 7.46 -7.18 10.12
C VAL A 23 8.20 -7.10 8.79
N LYS A 24 8.97 -8.14 8.48
CA LYS A 24 9.82 -8.16 7.28
C LYS A 24 9.18 -8.97 6.17
N ILE A 25 8.85 -8.31 5.06
CA ILE A 25 8.27 -8.95 3.88
C ILE A 25 9.35 -9.19 2.83
N LYS A 26 9.45 -10.41 2.32
CA LYS A 26 10.40 -10.81 1.28
C LYS A 26 9.69 -11.39 0.06
N VAL A 27 10.15 -11.01 -1.13
CA VAL A 27 9.71 -11.62 -2.39
C VAL A 27 10.89 -12.28 -3.11
N PRO A 28 10.65 -13.35 -3.88
CA PRO A 28 11.69 -14.07 -4.62
C PRO A 28 12.22 -13.24 -5.79
N SER A 29 13.27 -13.73 -6.45
CA SER A 29 13.92 -13.03 -7.57
C SER A 29 12.98 -12.69 -8.72
N ASN A 30 11.98 -13.53 -8.95
CA ASN A 30 10.95 -13.37 -9.99
C ASN A 30 9.74 -12.53 -9.57
N PHE A 31 9.80 -11.86 -8.41
CA PHE A 31 8.77 -10.93 -7.95
C PHE A 31 9.37 -9.63 -7.46
N GLU A 32 8.61 -8.54 -7.55
CA GLU A 32 8.99 -7.23 -7.04
C GLU A 32 7.85 -6.61 -6.25
N ILE A 33 8.19 -5.94 -5.15
CA ILE A 33 7.26 -5.11 -4.38
C ILE A 33 7.26 -3.73 -5.02
N LEU A 34 6.12 -3.33 -5.57
CA LEU A 34 5.93 -2.08 -6.30
C LEU A 34 5.54 -0.93 -5.38
N ALA A 35 4.65 -1.18 -4.42
CA ALA A 35 4.17 -0.21 -3.45
C ALA A 35 3.66 -0.91 -2.18
N THR A 36 3.61 -0.17 -1.07
CA THR A 36 3.03 -0.61 0.19
C THR A 36 2.18 0.52 0.77
N GLN A 37 1.14 0.19 1.53
CA GLN A 37 0.22 1.20 2.07
C GLN A 37 0.92 2.15 3.05
N GLN A 38 1.76 1.61 3.93
CA GLN A 38 2.30 2.32 5.08
C GLN A 38 3.72 2.88 4.82
N VAL A 39 4.47 2.28 3.89
CA VAL A 39 5.84 2.70 3.57
C VAL A 39 5.96 3.13 2.10
N LYS A 40 6.34 4.39 1.89
CA LYS A 40 6.61 4.92 0.55
C LYS A 40 7.93 4.36 -0.01
N LEU A 41 7.81 3.49 -1.00
CA LEU A 41 8.92 2.98 -1.80
C LEU A 41 9.28 3.96 -2.91
N LYS A 42 10.57 4.32 -3.05
CA LYS A 42 11.07 5.15 -4.16
C LYS A 42 11.20 4.38 -5.49
N LYS A 43 11.40 3.07 -5.38
CA LYS A 43 11.59 2.12 -6.48
C LYS A 43 11.11 0.76 -6.02
N ALA A 44 10.89 -0.16 -6.96
CA ALA A 44 10.54 -1.52 -6.62
C ALA A 44 11.64 -2.20 -5.77
N GLN A 45 11.24 -3.01 -4.79
CA GLN A 45 12.14 -3.66 -3.84
C GLN A 45 11.85 -5.16 -3.73
N LYS A 46 12.85 -5.93 -3.26
CA LYS A 46 12.68 -7.36 -2.97
C LYS A 46 12.33 -7.65 -1.51
N GLU A 47 12.57 -6.66 -0.65
CA GLU A 47 12.32 -6.76 0.78
C GLU A 47 11.87 -5.40 1.29
N VAL A 48 10.91 -5.39 2.21
CA VAL A 48 10.42 -4.19 2.88
C VAL A 48 10.10 -4.53 4.32
N VAL A 49 10.25 -3.55 5.19
CA VAL A 49 9.85 -3.64 6.60
C VAL A 49 8.58 -2.81 6.77
N LEU A 50 7.54 -3.43 7.34
CA LEU A 50 6.22 -2.86 7.57
C LEU A 50 5.86 -3.05 9.05
N PRO A 51 5.09 -2.16 9.68
CA PRO A 51 4.65 -2.38 11.04
C PRO A 51 3.62 -3.52 11.11
N GLU A 52 3.30 -3.94 12.32
CA GLU A 52 2.23 -4.90 12.60
C GLU A 52 0.86 -4.39 12.10
N GLY A 53 -0.03 -5.32 11.73
CA GLY A 53 -1.44 -5.06 11.44
C GLY A 53 -1.87 -5.48 10.05
N GLU A 54 -2.99 -4.92 9.59
CA GLU A 54 -3.48 -5.14 8.23
C GLU A 54 -2.54 -4.47 7.23
N GLN A 55 -2.05 -5.27 6.28
CA GLN A 55 -1.10 -4.84 5.27
C GLN A 55 -1.68 -5.00 3.89
N HIS A 56 -1.51 -3.95 3.08
CA HIS A 56 -1.78 -3.98 1.65
C HIS A 56 -0.54 -3.58 0.87
N LEU A 57 -0.20 -4.36 -0.13
CA LEU A 57 0.93 -4.09 -1.00
C LEU A 57 0.64 -4.48 -2.44
N LEU A 58 1.32 -3.83 -3.38
CA LEU A 58 1.35 -4.24 -4.77
C LEU A 58 2.63 -5.02 -5.02
N VAL A 59 2.50 -6.24 -5.52
CA VAL A 59 3.61 -6.99 -6.11
C VAL A 59 3.42 -7.15 -7.61
N ARG A 60 4.49 -7.55 -8.30
CA ARG A 60 4.44 -7.96 -9.70
C ARG A 60 5.38 -9.12 -9.93
N PHE A 61 4.92 -10.10 -10.69
CA PHE A 61 5.81 -11.12 -11.23
C PHE A 61 6.64 -10.52 -12.36
N ASP A 62 7.96 -10.70 -12.32
CA ASP A 62 8.88 -10.24 -13.35
C ASP A 62 9.98 -11.27 -13.54
N SER A 63 10.03 -11.90 -14.72
CA SER A 63 10.92 -13.02 -14.99
C SER A 63 11.48 -12.98 -16.41
N PRO A 64 12.72 -13.46 -16.62
CA PRO A 64 13.18 -13.85 -17.93
C PRO A 64 12.19 -14.81 -18.60
N THR A 65 11.95 -14.60 -19.89
CA THR A 65 11.08 -15.44 -20.74
C THR A 65 11.61 -16.88 -20.82
N ASN A 66 12.92 -17.08 -20.66
CA ASN A 66 13.53 -18.40 -20.54
C ASN A 66 14.49 -18.40 -19.33
N PRO A 67 14.03 -18.87 -18.15
CA PRO A 67 14.81 -18.82 -16.90
C PRO A 67 16.12 -19.60 -16.95
N HIS A 68 16.21 -20.62 -17.80
CA HIS A 68 17.37 -21.53 -17.90
C HIS A 68 18.32 -21.18 -19.05
N SER A 69 18.03 -20.13 -19.82
CA SER A 69 18.83 -19.74 -20.97
C SER A 69 20.03 -18.88 -20.57
N THR A 70 21.20 -19.21 -21.11
CA THR A 70 22.43 -18.40 -20.98
C THR A 70 22.60 -17.42 -22.13
N ALA A 71 21.64 -17.33 -23.06
CA ALA A 71 21.72 -16.44 -24.22
C ALA A 71 21.53 -14.96 -23.82
N GLN A 72 22.24 -14.07 -24.53
CA GLN A 72 22.33 -12.64 -24.22
C GLN A 72 21.01 -11.87 -24.31
N SER A 73 19.99 -12.38 -25.02
CA SER A 73 18.66 -11.75 -25.13
C SER A 73 17.60 -12.54 -24.35
N LEU A 74 17.63 -12.36 -23.03
CA LEU A 74 16.50 -12.76 -22.19
C LEU A 74 15.45 -11.64 -22.29
N GLY A 75 14.47 -11.78 -23.19
CA GLY A 75 13.25 -10.98 -23.09
C GLY A 75 12.63 -11.19 -21.70
N TYR A 76 11.99 -10.18 -21.12
CA TYR A 76 11.30 -10.32 -19.84
C TYR A 76 9.79 -10.42 -20.05
N VAL A 77 9.13 -11.14 -19.15
CA VAL A 77 7.69 -11.19 -19.05
C VAL A 77 7.31 -10.75 -17.66
N SER A 78 6.45 -9.74 -17.58
CA SER A 78 5.92 -9.23 -16.32
C SER A 78 4.40 -9.41 -16.28
N SER A 79 3.85 -9.64 -15.08
CA SER A 79 2.40 -9.65 -14.87
C SER A 79 1.82 -8.25 -14.75
N GLN A 80 0.49 -8.16 -14.76
CA GLN A 80 -0.20 -7.02 -14.15
C GLN A 80 0.17 -6.93 -12.65
N PRO A 81 0.10 -5.73 -12.04
CA PRO A 81 0.25 -5.58 -10.60
C PRO A 81 -0.77 -6.46 -9.85
N ILE A 82 -0.37 -6.97 -8.69
CA ILE A 82 -1.17 -7.85 -7.86
C ILE A 82 -1.30 -7.17 -6.50
N LEU A 83 -2.53 -6.84 -6.10
CA LEU A 83 -2.82 -6.42 -4.73
C LEU A 83 -2.74 -7.65 -3.84
N VAL A 84 -1.98 -7.56 -2.77
CA VAL A 84 -1.89 -8.58 -1.72
C VAL A 84 -2.31 -7.95 -0.40
N SER A 85 -3.31 -8.55 0.23
CA SER A 85 -3.85 -8.15 1.52
C SER A 85 -3.66 -9.28 2.52
N PHE A 86 -3.06 -8.99 3.66
CA PHE A 86 -2.82 -9.98 4.72
C PHE A 86 -2.65 -9.29 6.07
N TYR A 87 -2.73 -10.07 7.15
CA TYR A 87 -2.44 -9.56 8.49
C TYR A 87 -1.00 -9.91 8.88
N ALA A 88 -0.21 -8.88 9.20
CA ALA A 88 1.16 -9.00 9.66
C ALA A 88 1.19 -9.03 11.18
N ILE A 89 1.84 -10.05 11.76
CA ILE A 89 1.99 -10.21 13.21
C ILE A 89 3.40 -9.77 13.61
N ASP A 90 3.52 -9.09 14.75
CA ASP A 90 4.77 -8.54 15.28
C ASP A 90 5.94 -9.55 15.25
N GLY A 91 7.09 -9.09 14.74
CA GLY A 91 8.33 -9.89 14.70
C GLY A 91 8.38 -10.99 13.63
N ASP A 92 7.36 -11.12 12.78
CA ASP A 92 7.35 -12.12 11.72
C ASP A 92 8.25 -11.76 10.51
N VAL A 93 8.65 -12.80 9.81
CA VAL A 93 9.23 -12.70 8.46
C VAL A 93 8.30 -13.42 7.51
N ILE A 94 7.66 -12.67 6.63
CA ILE A 94 6.71 -13.20 5.66
C ILE A 94 7.38 -13.26 4.30
N THR A 95 7.36 -14.43 3.67
CA THR A 95 7.98 -14.67 2.37
C THR A 95 6.92 -15.08 1.35
N LEU A 96 6.90 -14.40 0.20
CA LEU A 96 6.10 -14.81 -0.95
C LEU A 96 6.74 -16.03 -1.61
N LYS A 97 5.98 -17.10 -1.79
CA LYS A 97 6.44 -18.35 -2.42
C LYS A 97 5.56 -18.68 -3.63
N PRO A 98 6.03 -18.46 -4.86
CA PRO A 98 5.35 -18.89 -6.07
C PRO A 98 5.59 -20.37 -6.34
N PRO A 99 4.74 -21.02 -7.18
CA PRO A 99 5.02 -22.34 -7.69
C PRO A 99 6.26 -22.31 -8.60
N ARG A 100 6.78 -23.50 -8.89
CA ARG A 100 7.90 -23.66 -9.82
C ARG A 100 7.41 -23.44 -11.26
N VAL A 101 8.14 -22.62 -12.00
CA VAL A 101 7.87 -22.22 -13.38
C VAL A 101 9.18 -22.33 -14.16
N ASP A 102 9.32 -23.33 -15.02
CA ASP A 102 10.60 -23.66 -15.67
C ASP A 102 10.59 -23.40 -17.17
N THR A 103 9.44 -23.54 -17.83
CA THR A 103 9.35 -23.41 -19.29
C THR A 103 8.91 -22.02 -19.72
N GLN A 104 9.34 -21.58 -20.91
CA GLN A 104 8.90 -20.30 -21.48
C GLN A 104 7.38 -20.19 -21.57
N ARG A 105 6.68 -21.29 -21.86
CA ARG A 105 5.22 -21.33 -21.92
C ARG A 105 4.61 -21.14 -20.53
N GLU A 106 5.15 -21.81 -19.53
CA GLU A 106 4.72 -21.64 -18.13
C GLU A 106 4.95 -20.21 -17.65
N VAL A 107 6.10 -19.60 -17.94
CA VAL A 107 6.39 -18.20 -17.56
C VAL A 107 5.34 -17.25 -18.14
N LYS A 108 5.04 -17.39 -19.43
CA LYS A 108 4.02 -16.56 -20.10
C LYS A 108 2.62 -16.78 -19.53
N ALA A 109 2.26 -18.04 -19.24
CA ALA A 109 0.96 -18.37 -18.64
C ALA A 109 0.85 -17.84 -17.20
N PHE A 110 1.93 -18.00 -16.43
CA PHE A 110 2.02 -17.53 -15.05
C PHE A 110 1.95 -16.00 -14.97
N ALA A 111 2.57 -15.28 -15.90
CA ALA A 111 2.45 -13.82 -15.95
C ALA A 111 1.01 -13.32 -16.19
N GLN A 112 0.16 -14.11 -16.86
CA GLN A 112 -1.25 -13.75 -17.06
C GLN A 112 -2.10 -14.03 -15.82
N LYS A 113 -1.78 -15.10 -15.08
CA LYS A 113 -2.52 -15.54 -13.88
C LYS A 113 -1.54 -16.03 -12.81
N PRO A 114 -0.82 -15.10 -12.16
CA PRO A 114 0.17 -15.43 -11.16
C PRO A 114 -0.52 -15.98 -9.90
N THR A 115 0.06 -17.01 -9.32
CA THR A 115 -0.40 -17.63 -8.08
C THR A 115 0.78 -17.78 -7.13
N PHE A 116 0.56 -17.63 -5.83
CA PHE A 116 1.59 -17.79 -4.81
C PHE A 116 0.95 -18.04 -3.46
N THR A 117 1.79 -18.37 -2.48
CA THR A 117 1.42 -18.45 -1.07
C THR A 117 2.31 -17.52 -0.28
N LEU A 118 1.79 -16.90 0.79
CA LEU A 118 2.63 -16.29 1.81
C LEU A 118 2.98 -17.33 2.87
N ILE A 119 4.24 -17.35 3.30
CA ILE A 119 4.72 -18.23 4.38
C ILE A 119 5.46 -17.44 5.45
N ASP A 120 5.34 -17.85 6.70
CA ASP A 120 6.12 -17.29 7.81
C ASP A 120 7.57 -17.83 7.82
N ALA A 121 8.37 -17.39 8.79
CA ALA A 121 9.75 -17.85 8.98
C ALA A 121 9.87 -19.36 9.28
N LYS A 122 8.79 -19.97 9.79
CA LYS A 122 8.69 -21.41 10.12
C LYS A 122 8.18 -22.23 8.93
N GLY A 123 7.78 -21.59 7.84
CA GLY A 123 7.21 -22.21 6.65
C GLY A 123 5.71 -22.48 6.71
N ASN A 124 5.01 -21.95 7.73
CA ASN A 124 3.55 -22.06 7.82
C ASN A 124 2.88 -21.10 6.84
N PRO A 125 1.76 -21.49 6.21
CA PRO A 125 1.02 -20.59 5.33
C PRO A 125 0.42 -19.42 6.13
N VAL A 126 0.52 -18.22 5.57
CA VAL A 126 -0.15 -17.01 6.06
C VAL A 126 -1.38 -16.77 5.19
N GLU A 127 -2.52 -16.57 5.85
CA GLU A 127 -3.77 -16.23 5.19
C GLU A 127 -3.63 -14.88 4.47
N HIS A 128 -4.04 -14.85 3.21
CA HIS A 128 -3.94 -13.66 2.38
C HIS A 128 -4.99 -13.70 1.26
N GLU A 129 -5.35 -12.51 0.81
CA GLU A 129 -6.12 -12.29 -0.41
C GLU A 129 -5.19 -11.71 -1.47
N SER A 130 -5.41 -12.11 -2.73
CA SER A 130 -4.66 -11.58 -3.85
C SER A 130 -5.54 -11.35 -5.06
N GLU A 131 -5.40 -10.18 -5.69
CA GLU A 131 -6.18 -9.81 -6.87
C GLU A 131 -5.29 -9.12 -7.91
N LEU A 132 -5.48 -9.43 -9.19
CA LEU A 132 -4.86 -8.70 -10.28
C LEU A 132 -5.49 -7.31 -10.42
N VAL A 133 -4.67 -6.27 -10.36
CA VAL A 133 -5.09 -4.89 -10.56
C VAL A 133 -4.84 -4.52 -12.02
N PRO A 134 -5.89 -4.28 -12.82
CA PRO A 134 -5.73 -3.86 -14.21
C PRO A 134 -4.98 -2.53 -14.27
N PHE A 135 -3.85 -2.52 -14.97
CA PHE A 135 -3.05 -1.33 -15.19
C PHE A 135 -2.80 -1.13 -16.68
N GLU A 136 -3.41 -0.07 -17.21
CA GLU A 136 -3.26 0.37 -18.60
C GLU A 136 -2.31 1.58 -18.62
N GLY A 137 -1.00 1.32 -18.65
CA GLY A 137 0.01 2.38 -18.64
C GLY A 137 1.43 1.85 -18.75
N SER A 138 2.41 2.75 -18.86
CA SER A 138 3.82 2.37 -18.87
C SER A 138 4.27 1.97 -17.46
N PRO A 139 4.79 0.75 -17.24
CA PRO A 139 5.27 0.33 -15.93
C PRO A 139 6.42 1.17 -15.37
N ILE A 140 7.12 1.92 -16.23
CA ILE A 140 8.29 2.77 -15.88
C ILE A 140 7.83 4.10 -15.26
N THR A 141 6.74 4.67 -15.76
CA THR A 141 6.20 5.96 -15.29
C THR A 141 5.02 5.79 -14.34
N ALA A 142 4.65 4.55 -14.03
CA ALA A 142 3.53 4.22 -13.16
C ALA A 142 3.77 4.71 -11.73
N ASN A 143 2.77 5.36 -11.15
CA ASN A 143 2.74 5.64 -9.72
C ASN A 143 1.97 4.52 -9.00
N TYR A 144 2.69 3.49 -8.57
CA TYR A 144 2.09 2.33 -7.91
C TYR A 144 1.51 2.66 -6.54
N HIS A 145 1.98 3.71 -5.87
CA HIS A 145 1.37 4.16 -4.60
C HIS A 145 -0.04 4.69 -4.83
N THR A 146 -0.25 5.49 -5.87
CA THR A 146 -1.59 5.98 -6.22
C THR A 146 -2.49 4.85 -6.70
N LEU A 147 -1.94 3.86 -7.42
CA LEU A 147 -2.69 2.68 -7.85
C LEU A 147 -3.15 1.83 -6.66
N LEU A 148 -2.24 1.58 -5.70
CA LEU A 148 -2.56 0.87 -4.47
C LEU A 148 -3.65 1.60 -3.67
N ALA A 149 -3.52 2.92 -3.54
CA ALA A 149 -4.52 3.78 -2.91
C ALA A 149 -5.92 3.60 -3.49
N ALA A 150 -6.01 3.67 -4.81
CA ALA A 150 -7.27 3.55 -5.53
C ALA A 150 -7.91 2.19 -5.30
N GLN A 151 -7.11 1.12 -5.23
CA GLN A 151 -7.62 -0.24 -5.06
C GLN A 151 -8.13 -0.50 -3.64
N ILE A 152 -7.44 -0.01 -2.61
CA ILE A 152 -7.82 -0.23 -1.20
C ILE A 152 -8.81 0.82 -0.67
N GLY A 153 -9.28 1.73 -1.53
CA GLY A 153 -10.14 2.85 -1.15
C GLY A 153 -9.49 3.85 -0.19
N SER A 154 -8.20 3.68 0.13
CA SER A 154 -7.42 4.64 0.90
C SER A 154 -6.85 5.65 -0.06
N SER A 155 -7.34 6.89 -0.08
CA SER A 155 -6.51 7.98 -0.59
C SER A 155 -5.17 7.89 0.15
N VAL A 156 -4.03 7.77 -0.55
CA VAL A 156 -2.73 7.91 0.11
C VAL A 156 -2.75 9.32 0.65
N ALA A 157 -3.06 9.48 1.93
CA ALA A 157 -2.61 10.63 2.66
C ALA A 157 -1.09 10.58 2.51
N ALA A 158 -0.58 11.40 1.59
CA ALA A 158 0.85 11.64 1.54
C ALA A 158 1.27 12.01 2.97
N PRO A 159 2.29 11.37 3.56
CA PRO A 159 2.76 11.78 4.86
C PRO A 159 3.31 13.21 4.73
N GLU A 160 2.55 14.11 5.34
CA GLU A 160 2.90 15.33 6.05
C GLU A 160 3.93 16.29 5.45
N LEU A 161 3.48 17.51 5.15
CA LEU A 161 4.14 18.66 5.77
C LEU A 161 3.55 18.82 7.17
N SER A 162 4.31 18.40 8.18
CA SER A 162 4.01 18.71 9.56
C SER A 162 4.13 20.23 9.75
N ALA A 163 3.05 20.86 10.17
CA ALA A 163 3.12 22.10 10.93
C ALA A 163 2.23 21.90 12.16
N THR A 164 2.89 21.59 13.27
CA THR A 164 2.34 21.56 14.63
C THR A 164 1.56 22.83 14.95
N ALA A 165 0.30 22.68 15.36
CA ALA A 165 -0.31 23.50 16.41
C ALA A 165 -1.56 22.80 17.00
N ALA A 166 -1.35 22.21 18.19
CA ALA A 166 -2.23 22.00 19.33
C ALA A 166 -3.78 22.12 19.20
N GLY A 167 -4.49 21.14 19.79
CA GLY A 167 -5.82 21.38 20.35
C GLY A 167 -6.77 20.16 20.46
N ASP A 168 -6.66 19.45 21.58
CA ASP A 168 -7.77 18.93 22.42
C ASP A 168 -8.83 17.92 21.89
N ASN A 169 -8.70 16.69 22.42
CA ASN A 169 -9.70 15.72 22.92
C ASN A 169 -11.07 15.51 22.24
N GLY A 170 -11.31 14.25 21.82
CA GLY A 170 -12.67 13.72 21.63
C GLY A 170 -12.75 12.33 20.98
N LYS A 171 -12.96 11.30 21.81
CA LYS A 171 -13.02 9.85 21.53
C LYS A 171 -14.16 9.38 20.57
N ALA A 172 -13.83 8.33 19.79
CA ALA A 172 -14.63 7.15 19.41
C ALA A 172 -15.65 7.16 18.24
N VAL A 173 -15.40 6.25 17.27
CA VAL A 173 -16.35 5.30 16.60
C VAL A 173 -17.32 5.98 15.60
N ILE A 174 -17.58 5.56 14.34
CA ILE A 174 -17.97 4.27 13.74
C ILE A 174 -17.70 4.35 12.22
N SER A 175 -17.51 3.20 11.56
CA SER A 175 -17.83 2.98 10.14
C SER A 175 -18.96 3.87 9.61
N SER A 176 -18.69 4.57 8.52
CA SER A 176 -19.64 4.97 7.47
C SER A 176 -18.83 5.75 6.45
N ALA A 177 -19.13 5.56 5.16
CA ALA A 177 -18.69 6.44 4.09
C ALA A 177 -18.72 7.90 4.55
N SER A 178 -17.55 8.47 4.87
CA SER A 178 -17.49 9.86 5.30
C SER A 178 -17.66 10.69 4.04
N ALA A 179 -18.89 11.18 3.86
CA ALA A 179 -19.22 12.21 2.89
C ALA A 179 -18.17 13.30 2.97
N ILE A 180 -17.55 13.61 1.83
CA ILE A 180 -16.65 14.76 1.70
C ILE A 180 -17.40 15.97 2.22
N ASN A 181 -16.94 16.55 3.33
CA ASN A 181 -17.62 17.66 3.98
C ASN A 181 -17.26 18.96 3.24
N VAL A 182 -17.95 19.20 2.12
CA VAL A 182 -17.68 20.29 1.17
C VAL A 182 -17.70 21.66 1.85
N SER A 183 -18.46 21.80 2.94
CA SER A 183 -18.59 23.02 3.75
C SER A 183 -17.33 23.43 4.52
N LYS A 184 -16.33 22.54 4.63
CA LYS A 184 -15.02 22.85 5.24
C LYS A 184 -13.92 23.08 4.20
N LEU A 185 -14.23 22.98 2.91
CA LEU A 185 -13.27 23.22 1.84
C LEU A 185 -13.19 24.71 1.54
N THR A 186 -11.96 25.20 1.38
CA THR A 186 -11.78 26.50 0.72
C THR A 186 -12.31 26.44 -0.72
N PRO A 187 -12.74 27.56 -1.32
CA PRO A 187 -13.23 27.57 -2.70
C PRO A 187 -12.23 26.96 -3.69
N ALA A 188 -10.93 27.24 -3.51
CA ALA A 188 -9.88 26.66 -4.35
C ALA A 188 -9.76 25.14 -4.24
N GLN A 189 -9.96 24.57 -3.05
CA GLN A 189 -9.94 23.12 -2.83
C GLN A 189 -11.20 22.44 -3.37
N ALA A 190 -12.37 23.09 -3.25
CA ALA A 190 -13.61 22.60 -3.85
C ALA A 190 -13.50 22.55 -5.38
N ASP A 191 -12.95 23.60 -6.00
CA ASP A 191 -12.72 23.64 -7.46
C ASP A 191 -11.67 22.64 -7.93
N ALA A 192 -10.64 22.37 -7.13
CA ALA A 192 -9.63 21.36 -7.43
C ALA A 192 -10.25 19.95 -7.41
N LEU A 193 -11.06 19.65 -6.39
CA LEU A 193 -11.77 18.39 -6.27
C LEU A 193 -12.74 18.17 -7.43
N LEU A 194 -13.53 19.19 -7.80
CA LEU A 194 -14.48 19.08 -8.91
C LEU A 194 -13.78 18.78 -10.24
N ARG A 195 -12.63 19.43 -10.49
CA ARG A 195 -11.80 19.16 -11.69
C ARG A 195 -11.25 17.74 -11.71
N GLU A 196 -10.85 17.23 -10.56
CA GLU A 196 -10.33 15.86 -10.44
C GLU A 196 -11.42 14.82 -10.68
N LEU A 197 -12.60 15.00 -10.07
CA LEU A 197 -13.76 14.13 -10.28
C LEU A 197 -14.19 14.10 -11.76
N TYR A 198 -14.17 15.25 -12.43
CA TYR A 198 -14.48 15.31 -13.86
C TYR A 198 -13.42 14.61 -14.73
N ARG A 199 -12.13 14.73 -14.39
CA ARG A 199 -11.03 14.04 -15.09
C ARG A 199 -11.05 12.54 -14.86
N GLY A 200 -11.45 12.07 -13.68
CA GLY A 200 -11.56 10.63 -13.39
C GLY A 200 -12.79 9.95 -14.00
N ALA A 201 -13.82 10.71 -14.37
CA ALA A 201 -15.04 10.17 -14.96
C ALA A 201 -14.86 9.69 -16.42
N ASP A 202 -15.59 8.63 -16.78
CA ASP A 202 -15.70 8.16 -18.17
C ASP A 202 -16.50 9.15 -19.06
N GLU A 203 -16.44 8.94 -20.37
CA GLU A 203 -17.04 9.86 -21.36
C GLU A 203 -18.56 10.01 -21.19
N GLN A 204 -19.26 8.95 -20.78
CA GLN A 204 -20.71 8.97 -20.58
C GLN A 204 -21.08 9.80 -19.34
N ARG A 205 -20.39 9.58 -18.22
CA ARG A 205 -20.59 10.34 -16.98
C ARG A 205 -20.23 11.82 -17.13
N ARG A 206 -19.19 12.14 -17.89
CA ARG A 206 -18.86 13.54 -18.22
C ARG A 206 -19.96 14.23 -19.01
N LYS A 207 -20.56 13.55 -20.00
CA LYS A 207 -21.67 14.10 -20.79
C LYS A 207 -22.91 14.35 -19.94
N GLU A 208 -23.25 13.42 -19.05
CA GLU A 208 -24.37 13.59 -18.11
C GLU A 208 -24.14 14.74 -17.13
N PHE A 209 -22.92 14.86 -16.60
CA PHE A 209 -22.54 15.97 -15.73
C PHE A 209 -22.63 17.32 -16.44
N MET A 210 -22.12 17.44 -17.67
CA MET A 210 -22.19 18.68 -18.45
C MET A 210 -23.64 19.05 -18.80
N ARG A 211 -24.49 18.05 -19.08
CA ARG A 211 -25.91 18.26 -19.36
C ARG A 211 -26.64 18.84 -18.14
N TRP A 212 -26.37 18.29 -16.96
CA TRP A 212 -26.87 18.82 -15.69
C TRP A 212 -26.35 20.24 -15.41
N ALA A 213 -25.03 20.47 -15.57
CA ALA A 213 -24.41 21.76 -15.29
C ALA A 213 -24.89 22.90 -16.22
N LEU A 214 -25.28 22.56 -17.45
CA LEU A 214 -25.82 23.49 -18.44
C LEU A 214 -27.36 23.59 -18.42
N GLY A 215 -28.04 22.77 -17.62
CA GLY A 215 -29.51 22.75 -17.52
C GLY A 215 -30.22 22.27 -18.80
N LEU A 216 -29.59 21.36 -19.55
CA LEU A 216 -30.03 20.86 -20.87
C LEU A 216 -30.91 19.60 -20.78
#